data_AF-A0A9D6HRF7-F1
#
_entry.id   AF-A0A9D6HRF7-F1
#
_cell.length_a   1.000
_cell.length_b   1.000
_cell.length_c   1.000
_cell.angle_alpha   90.00
_cell.angle_beta   90.00
_cell.angle_gamma   90.00
#
_symmetry.space_group_name_H-M   'P 1'
#
loop_
_entity.id
_entity.type
_entity.pdbx_description
1 polymer ?
#
loop_
_entity_poly.entity_id
_entity_poly.type
_entity_poly.pdbx_seq_one_letter_code
_entity_poly.pdbx_strand_id
1 'polypeptide(L)'
;MANFADREFVEYIIKQIVNKPDEVDVTRKVDEMGVLIEVKVNPEDMGLLIGRAGSTAKAIRTLARIIGMRNNARVNLRIVEPEGSTRAPRAEKARNVEDVVSDLGM
;
A
#
# COMPACT_ATOMS: atom_id res chain seq x y z
N MET A 1 18.67 -6.11 -14.80
CA MET A 1 17.39 -6.14 -14.05
C MET A 1 16.28 -5.87 -15.06
N ALA A 2 15.18 -6.63 -15.04
CA ALA A 2 14.05 -6.32 -15.90
C ALA A 2 13.44 -4.98 -15.45
N ASN A 3 13.47 -3.97 -16.34
CA ASN A 3 12.89 -2.67 -16.08
C ASN A 3 11.37 -2.77 -16.24
N PHE A 4 10.67 -2.76 -15.11
CA PHE A 4 9.22 -2.73 -15.08
C PHE A 4 8.77 -1.31 -14.72
N ALA A 5 8.15 -0.62 -15.68
CA ALA A 5 7.77 0.78 -15.55
C ALA A 5 6.79 1.05 -14.39
N ASP A 6 5.98 0.06 -14.00
CA ASP A 6 5.09 0.10 -12.83
C ASP A 6 5.89 0.14 -11.52
N ARG A 7 6.91 -0.71 -11.38
CA ARG A 7 7.79 -0.73 -10.20
C ARG A 7 8.57 0.58 -10.06
N GLU A 8 9.23 1.01 -11.13
CA GLU A 8 10.06 2.22 -11.13
C GLU A 8 9.26 3.47 -10.81
N PHE A 9 8.04 3.56 -11.35
CA PHE A 9 7.15 4.68 -11.07
C PHE A 9 6.72 4.72 -9.60
N VAL A 10 6.34 3.57 -9.03
CA VAL A 10 5.98 3.46 -7.63
C VAL A 10 7.16 3.83 -6.74
N GLU A 11 8.34 3.28 -7.02
CA GLU A 11 9.57 3.58 -6.30
C GLU A 11 9.93 5.07 -6.34
N TYR A 12 9.84 5.67 -7.53
CA TYR A 12 10.11 7.10 -7.72
C TYR A 12 9.19 7.96 -6.87
N ILE A 13 7.86 7.73 -6.92
CA ILE A 13 6.91 8.50 -6.11
C ILE A 13 7.20 8.37 -4.62
N ILE A 14 7.43 7.15 -4.15
CA ILE A 14 7.60 6.88 -2.73
C ILE A 14 8.87 7.56 -2.21
N LYS A 15 9.98 7.46 -2.94
CA LYS A 15 11.24 8.14 -2.60
C LYS A 15 11.10 9.66 -2.50
N GLN A 16 10.12 10.27 -3.18
CA GLN A 16 9.84 11.71 -3.08
C GLN A 16 8.94 12.10 -1.89
N ILE A 17 8.29 11.13 -1.24
CA ILE A 17 7.34 11.37 -0.13
C ILE A 17 8.01 11.12 1.23
N VAL A 18 8.94 10.18 1.30
CA VAL A 18 9.57 9.74 2.55
C VAL A 18 10.81 10.57 2.89
N ASN A 19 11.22 10.56 4.16
CA ASN A 19 12.45 11.24 4.58
C ASN A 19 13.70 10.39 4.34
N LYS A 20 13.56 9.06 4.34
CA LYS A 20 14.66 8.11 4.09
C LYS A 20 14.47 7.37 2.76
N PRO A 21 14.78 8.03 1.62
CA PRO A 21 14.60 7.42 0.29
C PRO A 21 15.49 6.19 0.06
N ASP A 22 16.61 6.10 0.77
CA ASP A 22 17.56 4.99 0.65
C ASP A 22 17.06 3.70 1.34
N GLU A 23 16.08 3.82 2.24
CA GLU A 23 15.45 2.70 2.94
C GLU A 23 14.13 2.25 2.30
N VAL A 24 13.88 2.67 1.06
CA VAL A 24 12.71 2.25 0.28
C VAL A 24 13.06 1.01 -0.53
N ASP A 25 12.42 -0.11 -0.20
CA ASP A 25 12.49 -1.36 -0.99
C ASP A 25 11.15 -1.61 -1.67
N VAL A 26 11.19 -1.71 -3.00
CA VAL A 26 10.03 -2.05 -3.82
C VAL A 26 10.25 -3.38 -4.53
N THR A 27 9.48 -4.38 -4.12
CA THR A 27 9.50 -5.72 -4.68
C THR A 27 8.31 -5.94 -5.60
N ARG A 28 8.56 -6.48 -6.80
CA ARG A 28 7.51 -6.85 -7.77
C ARG A 28 7.42 -8.38 -7.86
N LYS A 29 6.25 -8.93 -7.58
CA LYS A 29 5.90 -10.34 -7.75
C LYS A 29 4.83 -10.48 -8.82
N VAL A 30 4.94 -11.50 -9.67
CA VAL A 30 3.94 -11.82 -10.68
C VAL A 30 3.34 -13.16 -10.31
N ASP A 31 2.02 -13.22 -10.28
CA ASP A 31 1.24 -14.43 -10.01
C ASP A 31 0.16 -14.61 -11.09
N GLU A 32 -0.64 -15.68 -10.97
CA GLU A 32 -1.75 -15.97 -11.90
C GLU A 32 -2.87 -14.92 -11.84
N MET A 33 -2.96 -14.15 -10.74
CA MET A 33 -3.98 -13.12 -10.51
C MET A 33 -3.55 -11.72 -10.93
N GLY A 34 -2.26 -11.52 -11.26
CA GLY A 34 -1.70 -10.28 -11.76
C GLY A 34 -0.31 -9.96 -11.19
N VAL A 35 -0.13 -8.70 -10.81
CA VAL A 35 1.16 -8.16 -10.34
C VAL A 35 0.97 -7.61 -8.94
N LEU A 36 1.75 -8.11 -7.99
CA LEU A 36 1.84 -7.61 -6.63
C LEU A 36 3.09 -6.75 -6.48
N ILE A 37 2.90 -5.47 -6.17
CA ILE A 37 3.96 -4.54 -5.78
C ILE A 37 3.94 -4.42 -4.26
N GLU A 38 5.00 -4.92 -3.62
CA GLU A 38 5.24 -4.77 -2.20
C GLU A 38 6.20 -3.60 -1.97
N VAL A 39 5.84 -2.72 -1.05
CA VAL A 39 6.64 -1.57 -0.65
C VAL A 39 6.99 -1.72 0.82
N LYS A 40 8.28 -1.68 1.13
CA LYS A 40 8.81 -1.56 2.50
C LYS A 40 9.48 -0.20 2.63
N VAL A 41 9.21 0.46 3.75
CA VAL A 41 9.81 1.76 4.10
C VAL A 41 10.17 1.76 5.58
N ASN A 42 10.95 2.73 6.02
CA ASN A 42 11.27 2.93 7.42
C ASN A 42 9.97 3.16 8.26
N PRO A 43 9.88 2.65 9.51
CA PRO A 43 8.71 2.86 10.37
C PRO A 43 8.33 4.34 10.56
N GLU A 44 9.30 5.24 10.57
CA GLU A 44 9.09 6.69 10.73
C GLU A 44 8.36 7.30 9.52
N ASP A 45 8.57 6.75 8.34
CA ASP A 45 8.00 7.23 7.08
C ASP A 45 6.62 6.62 6.77
N MET A 46 6.22 5.58 7.49
CA MET A 46 4.91 4.93 7.33
C MET A 46 3.75 5.91 7.51
N GLY A 47 3.87 6.87 8.42
CA GLY A 47 2.85 7.90 8.65
C GLY A 47 2.60 8.76 7.40
N LEU A 48 3.68 9.16 6.73
CA LEU A 48 3.66 9.98 5.52
C LEU A 48 3.09 9.19 4.34
N LEU A 49 3.53 7.94 4.18
CA LEU A 49 3.13 7.06 3.08
C LEU A 49 1.64 6.68 3.15
N ILE A 50 1.13 6.41 4.35
CA ILE A 50 -0.29 6.11 4.56
C ILE A 50 -1.11 7.40 4.37
N GLY A 51 -0.65 8.51 4.95
CA GLY A 51 -1.36 9.78 4.93
C GLY A 51 -2.62 9.79 5.80
N ARG A 52 -3.30 10.94 5.87
CA ARG A 52 -4.51 11.11 6.67
C ARG A 52 -5.62 10.20 6.16
N ALA A 53 -6.13 9.32 7.02
CA ALA A 53 -7.14 8.32 6.66
C ALA A 53 -6.76 7.40 5.47
N GLY A 54 -5.46 7.23 5.18
CA GLY A 54 -5.02 6.40 4.06
C GLY A 54 -5.10 7.08 2.69
N SER A 55 -5.28 8.41 2.63
CA SER A 55 -5.46 9.16 1.38
C SER A 55 -4.28 9.01 0.40
N THR A 56 -3.05 9.18 0.90
CA THR A 56 -1.82 9.06 0.09
C THR A 56 -1.67 7.65 -0.48
N ALA A 57 -1.78 6.64 0.37
CA ALA A 57 -1.72 5.24 -0.07
C ALA A 57 -2.83 4.88 -1.08
N LYS A 58 -4.04 5.44 -0.91
CA LYS A 58 -5.14 5.25 -1.88
C LYS A 58 -4.83 5.89 -3.23
N ALA A 59 -4.27 7.09 -3.25
CA ALA A 59 -3.88 7.78 -4.48
C ALA A 59 -2.80 6.99 -5.24
N ILE A 60 -1.75 6.54 -4.53
CA ILE A 60 -0.67 5.74 -5.13
C ILE A 60 -1.22 4.43 -5.70
N ARG A 61 -2.13 3.73 -5.00
CA ARG A 61 -2.79 2.52 -5.53
C ARG A 61 -3.56 2.78 -6.82
N THR A 62 -4.27 3.90 -6.90
CA THR A 62 -5.01 4.27 -8.12
C THR A 62 -4.06 4.50 -9.29
N LEU A 63 -2.96 5.22 -9.07
CA LEU A 63 -1.94 5.45 -10.10
C LEU A 63 -1.29 4.14 -10.57
N ALA A 64 -0.91 3.28 -9.63
CA ALA A 64 -0.34 1.96 -9.94
C ALA A 64 -1.32 1.10 -10.77
N ARG A 65 -2.62 1.14 -10.46
CA ARG A 65 -3.66 0.45 -11.24
C ARG A 65 -3.77 0.99 -12.66
N ILE A 66 -3.76 2.31 -12.84
CA ILE A 66 -3.85 2.94 -14.17
C ILE A 66 -2.66 2.51 -15.05
N ILE A 67 -1.46 2.48 -14.48
CA ILE A 67 -0.25 2.03 -15.19
C ILE A 67 -0.34 0.53 -15.52
N GLY A 68 -0.79 -0.28 -14.56
CA GLY A 68 -1.01 -1.72 -14.78
C GLY A 68 -2.00 -2.01 -15.90
N MET A 69 -3.13 -1.29 -15.94
CA MET A 69 -4.15 -1.44 -16.97
C MET A 69 -3.62 -1.20 -18.38
N ARG A 70 -2.72 -0.22 -18.55
CA ARG A 70 -2.07 0.03 -19.86
C ARG A 70 -1.21 -1.14 -20.33
N ASN A 71 -0.69 -1.93 -19.40
CA ASN A 71 0.12 -3.11 -19.66
C ASN A 71 -0.68 -4.42 -19.56
N ASN A 72 -2.01 -4.34 -19.58
CA ASN A 72 -2.94 -5.47 -19.44
C ASN A 72 -2.70 -6.32 -18.17
N ALA A 73 -2.16 -5.69 -17.12
CA ALA A 73 -1.77 -6.33 -15.87
C ALA A 73 -2.56 -5.77 -14.69
N ARG A 74 -3.11 -6.66 -13.85
CA ARG A 74 -3.80 -6.27 -12.63
C ARG A 74 -2.79 -5.98 -11.52
N VAL A 75 -2.43 -4.71 -11.34
CA VAL A 75 -1.45 -4.29 -10.33
C VAL A 75 -2.14 -4.03 -8.98
N ASN A 76 -1.63 -4.69 -7.94
CA ASN A 76 -2.00 -4.47 -6.54
C ASN A 76 -0.79 -3.96 -5.77
N LEU A 77 -0.97 -2.90 -4.98
CA LEU A 77 0.09 -2.35 -4.14
C LEU A 77 -0.18 -2.64 -2.66
N ARG A 78 0.77 -3.33 -2.03
CA ARG A 78 0.81 -3.68 -0.61
C ARG A 78 1.94 -2.93 0.06
N ILE A 79 1.60 -2.17 1.10
CA ILE A 79 2.58 -1.53 1.97
C ILE A 79 2.83 -2.52 3.11
N VAL A 80 4.09 -2.92 3.27
CA VAL A 80 4.52 -3.88 4.28
C VAL A 80 5.05 -3.10 5.47
N GLU A 81 4.48 -3.37 6.65
CA GLU A 81 4.99 -2.80 7.89
C GLU A 81 6.37 -3.41 8.21
N PRO A 82 7.42 -2.60 8.41
CA PRO A 82 8.72 -3.07 8.88
C PRO A 82 8.62 -3.59 10.31
N GLU A 83 9.43 -4.61 10.64
CA GLU A 83 9.52 -5.15 12.01
C GLU A 83 9.91 -4.02 12.98
N GLY A 84 9.13 -3.84 14.05
CA GLY A 84 9.34 -2.77 15.04
C GLY A 84 8.34 -1.59 14.97
N SER A 85 7.30 -1.66 14.13
CA SER A 85 6.22 -0.66 14.19
C SER A 85 5.49 -0.74 15.54
N THR A 86 5.59 0.32 16.36
CA THR A 86 4.81 0.49 17.60
C THR A 86 3.33 0.78 17.35
N ARG A 87 2.91 0.82 16.08
CA ARG A 87 1.49 0.79 15.74
C ARG A 87 0.96 -0.57 16.17
N ALA A 88 0.19 -0.59 17.26
CA ALA A 88 -0.68 -1.73 17.53
C ALA A 88 -1.38 -2.07 16.21
N PRO A 89 -1.46 -3.36 15.81
CA PRO A 89 -2.23 -3.75 14.64
C PRO A 89 -3.56 -3.04 14.81
N ARG A 90 -3.93 -2.19 13.84
CA ARG A 90 -5.22 -1.50 13.87
C ARG A 90 -6.19 -2.64 14.04
N ALA A 91 -6.75 -2.79 15.25
CA ALA A 91 -7.74 -3.80 15.54
C ALA A 91 -8.71 -3.65 14.40
N GLU A 92 -8.74 -4.67 13.55
CA GLU A 92 -9.75 -4.81 12.55
C GLU A 92 -11.01 -4.59 13.36
N LYS A 93 -11.70 -3.46 13.15
CA LYS A 93 -13.05 -3.33 13.65
C LYS A 93 -13.80 -4.36 12.82
N ALA A 94 -13.67 -5.63 13.21
CA ALA A 94 -14.73 -6.59 13.18
C ALA A 94 -15.85 -5.85 13.91
N ARG A 95 -16.66 -5.13 13.13
CA ARG A 95 -17.97 -4.74 13.59
C ARG A 95 -18.61 -6.09 13.86
N ASN A 96 -18.78 -6.43 15.13
CA ASN A 96 -19.47 -7.66 15.45
C ASN A 96 -20.91 -7.50 14.96
N VAL A 97 -21.55 -8.61 14.62
CA VAL A 97 -22.92 -8.58 14.07
C VAL A 97 -23.85 -7.85 15.05
N GLU A 98 -23.63 -7.94 16.36
CA GLU A 98 -24.33 -7.14 17.38
C GLU A 98 -24.29 -5.62 17.13
N ASP A 99 -23.15 -5.06 16.69
CA ASP A 99 -23.01 -3.61 16.48
C ASP A 99 -23.86 -3.12 15.29
N VAL A 100 -24.07 -3.99 14.28
CA VAL A 100 -24.89 -3.66 13.10
C VAL A 100 -26.38 -3.80 13.41
N VAL A 101 -26.76 -4.78 14.25
CA VAL A 101 -28.15 -5.00 14.65
C VAL A 101 -28.65 -3.85 15.52
N SER A 102 -27.81 -3.35 16.44
CA SER A 102 -28.17 -2.21 17.31
C SER A 102 -28.40 -0.90 16.54
N ASP A 103 -27.69 -0.67 15.43
CA ASP A 103 -27.87 0.52 14.58
C ASP A 103 -29.15 0.45 13.72
N LEU A 104 -29.68 -0.76 13.48
CA LEU A 104 -30.96 -0.96 12.78
C LEU A 104 -32.20 -0.89 13.70
N GLY A 105 -32.01 -0.72 15.01
CA GLY A 105 -33.11 -0.60 15.97
C GLY A 105 -34.03 -1.82 16.02
N MET A 106 -33.51 -3.02 15.71
CA MET A 106 -34.19 -4.31 15.91
C MET A 106 -33.56 -5.08 17.07
#